data_AF-A0AAU7QEW7-F1
#
_entry.id   AF-A0AAU7QEW7-F1
#
_cell.length_a   1.000
_cell.length_b   1.000
_cell.length_c   1.000
_cell.angle_alpha   90.00
_cell.angle_beta   90.00
_cell.angle_gamma   90.00
#
_symmetry.space_group_name_H-M   'P 1'
#
loop_
_entity.id
_entity.type
_entity.pdbx_description
1 polymer ?
#
loop_
_entity_poly.entity_id
_entity_poly.type
_entity_poly.pdbx_seq_one_letter_code
_entity_poly.pdbx_strand_id
1 'polypeptide(L)' 'MLLLGLLFSAGQLWAQPNPVVHTGELLGREGQPLGKITVTEAPKGVILRIEAESLPPRMARRAFP' A
#
# COMPACT_ATOMS: atom_id res chain seq x y z
N MET A 1 54.22 3.17 -13.06
CA MET A 1 53.22 4.24 -12.85
C MET A 1 51.87 3.73 -13.34
N LEU A 2 51.20 2.93 -12.51
CA LEU A 2 49.90 2.30 -12.76
C LEU A 2 48.91 2.89 -11.76
N LEU A 3 48.14 3.90 -12.14
CA LEU A 3 47.02 4.37 -11.33
C LEU A 3 46.00 5.13 -12.20
N LEU A 4 45.50 4.48 -13.25
CA LEU A 4 44.42 5.01 -14.08
C LEU A 4 43.39 3.90 -14.28
N GLY A 5 42.47 3.76 -13.34
CA GLY A 5 41.38 2.81 -13.50
C GLY A 5 40.75 2.41 -12.19
N LEU A 6 39.81 3.22 -11.72
CA LEU A 6 38.65 2.76 -10.95
C LEU A 6 37.64 3.91 -10.94
N LEU A 7 37.18 4.24 -12.14
CA LEU A 7 36.03 5.08 -12.38
C LEU A 7 34.78 4.35 -11.87
N PHE A 8 34.17 4.93 -10.82
CA PHE A 8 32.73 5.04 -10.63
C PHE A 8 31.89 3.83 -11.07
N SER A 9 31.86 2.78 -10.24
CA SER A 9 30.66 1.93 -10.15
C SER A 9 29.57 2.70 -9.38
N ALA A 10 29.02 3.73 -10.02
CA ALA A 10 27.73 4.26 -9.63
C ALA A 10 26.69 3.23 -10.06
N GLY A 11 26.41 2.27 -9.16
CA GLY A 11 25.31 1.33 -9.36
C GLY A 11 24.06 2.14 -9.67
N GLN A 12 23.50 1.93 -10.85
CA GLN A 12 22.18 2.45 -11.18
C GLN A 12 21.25 1.89 -10.11
N LEU A 13 20.82 2.73 -9.16
CA LEU A 13 19.63 2.43 -8.37
C LEU A 13 18.49 2.46 -9.39
N TRP A 14 18.07 1.27 -9.81
CA TRP A 14 16.83 1.11 -10.53
C TRP A 14 15.73 1.57 -9.58
N ALA A 15 15.30 2.82 -9.74
CA ALA A 15 14.19 3.38 -9.01
C ALA A 15 12.97 2.53 -9.35
N GLN A 16 12.59 1.62 -8.46
CA GLN A 16 11.30 0.97 -8.58
C GLN A 16 10.26 2.08 -8.49
N PRO A 17 9.27 2.11 -9.39
CA PRO A 17 8.22 3.12 -9.33
C PRO A 17 7.59 3.04 -7.94
N ASN A 18 7.68 4.14 -7.17
CA ASN A 18 6.98 4.22 -5.89
C ASN A 18 5.49 4.00 -6.20
N PRO A 19 4.87 2.96 -5.65
CA PRO A 19 3.49 2.68 -5.97
C PRO A 19 2.63 3.85 -5.50
N VAL A 20 1.69 4.27 -6.33
CA VAL A 20 0.75 5.32 -5.97
C VAL A 20 -0.14 4.79 -4.85
N VAL A 21 -0.22 5.53 -3.74
CA VAL A 21 -1.01 5.16 -2.56
C VAL A 21 -2.08 6.21 -2.33
N HIS A 22 -3.33 5.75 -2.26
CA HIS A 22 -4.48 6.55 -1.84
C HIS A 22 -5.02 6.03 -0.51
N THR A 23 -5.39 6.93 0.38
CA THR A 23 -6.02 6.57 1.65
C THR A 23 -7.36 7.26 1.79
N GLY A 24 -8.33 6.56 2.37
CA GLY A 24 -9.65 7.09 2.69
C GLY A 24 -10.17 6.54 4.01
N GLU A 25 -11.17 7.21 4.57
CA GLU A 25 -11.89 6.73 5.75
C GLU A 25 -12.94 5.69 5.33
N LEU A 26 -13.02 4.60 6.10
CA LEU A 26 -14.13 3.66 6.01
C LEU A 26 -15.28 4.23 6.84
N LEU A 27 -16.35 4.70 6.20
CA LEU A 27 -17.50 5.25 6.90
C LEU A 27 -18.59 4.20 7.13
N GLY A 28 -19.19 4.24 8.32
CA GLY A 28 -20.37 3.49 8.69
C GLY A 28 -21.65 4.12 8.16
N ARG A 29 -22.77 3.43 8.38
CA ARG A 29 -24.10 3.85 7.91
C ARG A 29 -24.50 5.26 8.40
N GLU A 30 -24.04 5.65 9.59
CA GLU A 30 -24.37 6.93 10.21
C GLU A 30 -23.26 7.98 9.98
N GLY A 31 -22.30 7.69 9.08
CA GLY A 31 -21.17 8.57 8.78
C GLY A 31 -20.05 8.53 9.81
N GLN A 32 -20.14 7.65 10.82
CA GLN A 32 -19.05 7.47 11.78
C GLN A 32 -17.85 6.76 11.11
N PRO A 33 -16.60 7.11 11.45
CA PRO A 33 -15.44 6.37 10.98
C PRO A 33 -15.40 4.97 11.62
N LEU A 34 -15.24 3.94 10.80
CA LEU A 34 -15.08 2.54 11.19
C LEU A 34 -13.65 2.03 10.96
N GLY A 35 -12.80 2.85 10.33
CA GLY A 35 -11.40 2.54 10.09
C GLY A 35 -10.85 3.20 8.82
N LYS A 36 -9.85 2.57 8.21
CA LYS A 36 -9.08 3.12 7.09
C LYS A 36 -9.06 2.17 5.90
N ILE A 37 -9.17 2.74 4.71
CA ILE A 37 -8.95 2.06 3.44
C ILE A 37 -7.67 2.61 2.83
N THR A 38 -6.78 1.72 2.42
CA THR A 38 -5.59 2.06 1.63
C THR A 38 -5.65 1.33 0.30
N VAL A 39 -5.52 2.08 -0.80
CA VAL A 39 -5.44 1.57 -2.17
C VAL A 39 -4.04 1.81 -2.68
N THR A 40 -3.34 0.74 -3.06
CA THR A 40 -2.00 0.81 -3.64
C THR A 40 -2.06 0.30 -5.07
N GLU A 41 -1.65 1.12 -6.03
CA GLU A 41 -1.57 0.69 -7.43
C GLU A 41 -0.52 -0.40 -7.62
N ALA A 42 -0.85 -1.41 -8.42
CA ALA A 42 0.02 -2.52 -8.78
C ALA A 42 -0.05 -2.78 -10.29
N PRO A 43 0.96 -3.43 -10.92
CA PRO A 43 1.03 -3.57 -12.37
C PRO A 43 -0.18 -4.24 -13.05
N LYS A 44 -1.01 -4.99 -12.29
CA LYS A 44 -2.18 -5.72 -12.81
C LYS A 44 -3.47 -5.41 -12.03
N GLY A 45 -3.51 -4.30 -11.29
CA GLY A 45 -4.69 -3.94 -10.50
C GLY A 45 -4.33 -3.09 -9.28
N VAL A 46 -5.04 -3.32 -8.18
CA VAL A 46 -4.80 -2.61 -6.93
C VAL A 46 -4.69 -3.60 -5.78
N ILE A 47 -3.82 -3.26 -4.82
CA ILE A 47 -3.80 -3.89 -3.51
C ILE A 47 -4.70 -3.05 -2.60
N LEU A 48 -5.76 -3.67 -2.08
CA LEU A 48 -6.69 -3.05 -1.15
C LEU A 48 -6.37 -3.52 0.27
N ARG A 49 -6.07 -2.60 1.17
CA ARG A 49 -5.93 -2.86 2.61
C ARG A 49 -7.06 -2.16 3.36
N ILE A 50 -7.86 -2.94 4.08
CA ILE A 50 -8.95 -2.46 4.92
C ILE A 50 -8.58 -2.73 6.38
N GLU A 51 -8.45 -1.66 7.15
CA GLU A 51 -8.26 -1.71 8.60
C GLU A 51 -9.58 -1.29 9.21
N ALA A 52 -10.33 -2.22 9.79
CA ALA A 52 -11.59 -1.91 10.45
C ALA A 52 -11.45 -2.13 11.96
N GLU A 53 -11.73 -1.10 12.75
CA GLU A 53 -11.54 -1.11 14.21
C GLU A 53 -12.82 -1.54 14.95
N SER A 54 -14.00 -1.26 14.38
CA SER A 54 -15.29 -1.62 14.97
C SER A 54 -16.28 -2.15 13.95
N LEU A 55 -16.03 -3.36 13.44
CA LEU A 55 -17.04 -4.04 12.61
C LEU A 55 -18.15 -4.62 13.48
N PRO A 56 -19.43 -4.42 13.13
CA PRO A 56 -20.53 -5.12 13.78
C PRO A 56 -20.31 -6.64 13.73
N PRO A 57 -20.57 -7.39 14.82
CA PRO A 57 -20.26 -8.83 14.92
C PRO A 57 -20.87 -9.69 13.79
N ARG A 58 -21.98 -9.22 13.21
CA ARG A 58 -22.69 -9.90 12.12
C ARG A 58 -21.93 -9.83 10.78
N MET A 59 -21.08 -8.82 10.58
CA MET A 59 -20.22 -8.69 9.38
C MET A 59 -18.92 -9.47 9.52
N ALA A 60 -18.34 -9.52 10.73
CA ALA A 60 -17.08 -10.23 10.97
C ALA A 60 -17.15 -11.74 10.66
N ARG A 61 -18.33 -12.38 10.85
CA ARG A 61 -18.51 -13.83 10.61
C ARG A 61 -18.59 -14.25 9.13
N ARG A 62 -18.71 -13.31 8.19
CA ARG A 62 -18.92 -13.62 6.75
C ARG A 62 -17.72 -13.27 5.86
N ALA A 63 -16.64 -12.74 6.44
CA ALA A 63 -15.49 -12.21 5.71
C ALA A 63 -14.51 -13.28 5.20
N PHE A 64 -14.64 -14.54 5.62
CA PHE A 64 -13.77 -15.64 5.18
C PHE A 64 -14.61 -16.92 5.00
N PRO A 65 -14.77 -17.45 3.77
CA PRO A 65 -15.14 -18.84 3.55
C PRO A 65 -13.98 -19.79 3.89
#